data_AF-A0A131YTX4-F1
#
_entry.id   AF-A0A131YTX4-F1
#
_cell.length_a   1.000
_cell.length_b   1.000
_cell.length_c   1.000
_cell.angle_alpha   90.00
_cell.angle_beta   90.00
_cell.angle_gamma   90.00
#
_symmetry.space_group_name_H-M   'P 1'
#
loop_
_entity.id
_entity.type
_entity.pdbx_description
1 polymer ?
#
loop_
_entity_poly.entity_id
_entity_poly.type
_entity_poly.pdbx_seq_one_letter_code
_entity_poly.pdbx_strand_id
1 'polypeptide(L)'
;MAWNSQYFWILWLTAIVLSLGAWRCEGSERIKTERSCKPGEVYGCVSGHGPPGCSENECGMGPRPRDCYFDCALGCWCTGKMYRRKRDNKCVLKHECLL
;
A
#
# COMPACT_ATOMS: atom_id res chain seq x y z
N MET A 1 -28.53 -46.62 19.30
CA MET A 1 -28.24 -45.21 19.60
C MET A 1 -27.72 -44.55 18.33
N ALA A 2 -28.64 -44.04 17.49
CA ALA A 2 -28.34 -43.42 16.19
C ALA A 2 -28.47 -41.90 16.35
N TRP A 3 -27.54 -41.29 17.08
CA TRP A 3 -27.57 -39.86 17.37
C TRP A 3 -26.14 -39.38 17.61
N ASN A 4 -25.33 -39.26 16.56
CA ASN A 4 -24.02 -38.60 16.65
C ASN A 4 -23.37 -38.30 15.29
N SER A 5 -23.81 -38.92 14.20
CA SER A 5 -23.20 -38.71 12.88
C SER A 5 -23.48 -37.31 12.31
N GLN A 6 -24.74 -36.84 12.35
CA GLN A 6 -25.13 -35.58 11.71
C GLN A 6 -24.53 -34.33 12.38
N TYR A 7 -24.43 -34.31 13.72
CA TYR A 7 -23.85 -33.19 14.46
C TYR A 7 -22.35 -33.01 14.15
N PHE A 8 -21.63 -34.12 13.97
CA PHE A 8 -20.22 -34.08 13.63
C PHE A 8 -19.98 -33.43 12.26
N TRP A 9 -20.78 -33.80 11.26
CA TRP A 9 -20.72 -33.19 9.93
C TRP A 9 -21.06 -31.70 9.93
N ILE A 10 -22.06 -31.27 10.71
CA ILE A 10 -22.44 -29.86 10.81
C ILE A 10 -21.31 -29.05 11.45
N LEU A 11 -20.71 -29.53 12.54
CA LEU A 11 -19.58 -28.87 13.19
C LEU A 11 -18.35 -28.78 12.30
N TRP A 12 -18.10 -29.80 11.47
CA TRP A 12 -17.01 -29.79 10.50
C TRP A 12 -17.23 -28.76 9.40
N LEU A 13 -18.46 -28.68 8.86
CA LEU A 13 -18.79 -27.72 7.81
C LEU A 13 -18.75 -26.27 8.31
N THR A 14 -19.22 -26.01 9.54
CA THR A 14 -19.13 -24.65 10.12
C THR A 14 -17.69 -24.22 10.35
N ALA A 15 -16.82 -25.12 10.81
CA ALA A 15 -15.38 -24.85 10.96
C ALA A 15 -14.71 -24.53 9.62
N ILE A 16 -15.05 -25.25 8.54
CA ILE A 16 -14.54 -25.01 7.19
C ILE A 16 -15.02 -23.64 6.66
N VAL A 17 -16.30 -23.30 6.85
CA VAL A 17 -16.86 -22.02 6.41
C VAL A 17 -16.21 -20.85 7.16
N LEU A 18 -15.99 -20.98 8.47
CA LEU A 18 -15.32 -19.95 9.28
C LEU A 18 -13.85 -19.75 8.86
N SER A 19 -13.13 -20.84 8.59
CA SER A 19 -11.72 -20.76 8.16
C SER A 19 -11.57 -20.19 6.73
N LEU A 20 -12.44 -20.56 5.79
CA LEU A 20 -12.48 -19.97 4.45
C LEU A 20 -12.92 -18.50 4.44
N GLY A 21 -13.83 -18.11 5.34
CA GLY A 21 -14.29 -16.73 5.50
C GLY A 21 -13.18 -15.80 5.95
N ALA A 22 -12.35 -16.22 6.92
CA ALA A 22 -11.22 -15.44 7.42
C ALA A 22 -10.16 -15.18 6.33
N TRP A 23 -9.86 -16.20 5.50
CA TRP A 23 -8.86 -16.07 4.43
C TRP A 23 -9.26 -15.10 3.31
N ARG A 24 -10.55 -14.92 3.04
CA ARG A 24 -11.02 -14.03 1.96
C ARG A 24 -10.95 -12.54 2.31
N CYS A 25 -11.01 -12.18 3.59
CA CYS A 25 -11.04 -10.76 3.99
C CYS A 25 -9.65 -10.10 3.99
N GLU A 26 -8.62 -10.79 4.46
CA GLU A 26 -7.26 -10.21 4.57
C GLU A 26 -6.57 -9.98 3.22
N GLY A 27 -6.85 -10.82 2.21
CA GLY A 27 -6.24 -10.67 0.88
C GLY A 27 -6.89 -9.56 0.03
N SER A 28 -8.19 -9.30 0.22
CA SER A 28 -8.95 -8.37 -0.62
C SER A 28 -8.60 -6.90 -0.38
N GLU A 29 -8.31 -6.53 0.88
CA GLU A 29 -7.96 -5.15 1.21
C GLU A 29 -6.57 -4.78 0.70
N ARG A 30 -5.54 -5.62 0.93
CA ARG A 30 -4.18 -5.35 0.42
C ARG A 30 -4.13 -5.15 -1.10
N ILE A 31 -4.86 -5.97 -1.85
CA ILE A 31 -4.92 -5.88 -3.32
C ILE A 31 -5.67 -4.62 -3.78
N LYS A 32 -6.72 -4.18 -3.06
CA LYS A 32 -7.43 -2.92 -3.37
C LYS A 32 -6.57 -1.70 -3.12
N THR A 33 -5.77 -1.69 -2.05
CA THR A 33 -4.89 -0.55 -1.74
C THR A 33 -3.72 -0.48 -2.72
N GLU A 34 -3.15 -1.62 -3.10
CA GLU A 34 -2.11 -1.68 -4.15
C GLU A 34 -2.65 -1.22 -5.52
N ARG A 35 -3.89 -1.61 -5.89
CA ARG A 35 -4.53 -1.17 -7.14
C ARG A 35 -4.93 0.31 -7.18
N SER A 36 -4.92 1.01 -6.05
CA SER A 36 -5.29 2.43 -6.01
C SER A 36 -4.12 3.36 -6.35
N CYS A 37 -2.89 2.85 -6.31
CA CYS A 37 -1.70 3.63 -6.65
C CYS A 37 -1.58 3.85 -8.17
N LYS A 38 -1.05 5.00 -8.56
CA LYS A 38 -0.83 5.31 -9.98
C LYS A 38 0.31 4.45 -10.54
N PRO A 39 0.38 4.29 -11.88
CA PRO A 39 1.54 3.65 -12.51
C PRO A 39 2.86 4.32 -12.07
N GLY A 40 3.79 3.52 -11.54
CA GLY A 40 5.09 3.99 -11.02
C GLY A 40 5.11 4.33 -9.53
N GLU A 41 3.95 4.26 -8.85
CA GLU A 41 3.86 4.35 -7.39
C GLU A 41 3.84 2.95 -6.76
N VAL A 42 4.34 2.84 -5.54
CA VAL A 42 4.25 1.61 -4.73
C VAL A 42 3.50 1.94 -3.46
N TYR A 43 2.49 1.12 -3.14
CA TYR A 43 1.83 1.21 -1.85
C TYR A 43 2.76 0.71 -0.75
N GLY A 44 3.03 1.55 0.24
CA GLY A 44 3.94 1.17 1.31
C GLY A 44 4.02 2.20 2.41
N CYS A 45 4.84 1.88 3.39
CA CYS A 45 5.17 2.75 4.49
C CYS A 45 6.57 3.30 4.28
N VAL A 46 6.70 4.62 4.21
CA VAL A 46 8.00 5.27 4.05
C VAL A 46 8.31 6.06 5.32
N SER A 47 9.47 5.75 5.90
CA SER A 47 10.06 6.53 7.01
C SER A 47 10.74 7.77 6.44
N GLY A 48 10.74 8.87 7.18
CA GLY A 48 11.23 10.14 6.63
C GLY A 48 10.12 10.87 5.87
N HIS A 49 8.88 10.92 6.37
CA HIS A 49 7.82 11.73 5.74
C HIS A 49 7.87 13.19 6.23
N GLY A 50 7.05 14.08 5.65
CA GLY A 50 6.99 15.50 6.03
C GLY A 50 7.11 16.43 4.82
N PRO A 51 7.89 17.52 4.91
CA PRO A 51 8.01 18.47 3.82
C PRO A 51 8.44 17.77 2.52
N PRO A 52 8.06 18.35 1.37
CA PRO A 52 8.34 17.74 0.09
C PRO A 52 9.86 17.46 -0.02
N GLY A 53 10.24 16.26 -0.47
CA GLY A 53 11.66 15.83 -0.56
C GLY A 53 12.16 14.88 0.51
N CYS A 54 11.37 14.64 1.54
CA CYS A 54 11.72 13.76 2.65
C CYS A 54 11.50 12.28 2.30
N SER A 55 10.28 11.91 1.90
CA SER A 55 9.92 10.52 1.58
C SER A 55 10.01 10.19 0.10
N GLU A 56 9.72 11.18 -0.75
CA GLU A 56 9.81 11.08 -2.21
C GLU A 56 10.51 12.31 -2.78
N ASN A 57 11.18 12.14 -3.92
CA ASN A 57 11.76 13.30 -4.61
C ASN A 57 10.65 14.04 -5.36
N GLU A 58 10.66 15.37 -5.36
CA GLU A 58 9.75 16.16 -6.18
C GLU A 58 10.49 16.92 -7.28
N CYS A 59 9.82 17.12 -8.40
CA CYS A 59 10.32 17.96 -9.48
C CYS A 59 10.45 19.42 -9.02
N GLY A 60 11.57 20.07 -9.38
CA GLY A 60 11.83 21.47 -9.05
C GLY A 60 12.27 21.70 -7.60
N MET A 61 12.65 20.63 -6.88
CA MET A 61 13.11 20.76 -5.52
C MET A 61 14.59 21.12 -5.41
N GLY A 62 14.88 22.02 -4.46
CA GLY A 62 16.24 22.35 -4.03
C GLY A 62 16.88 21.25 -3.16
N PRO A 63 17.89 21.58 -2.34
CA PRO A 63 18.49 20.62 -1.42
C PRO A 63 17.43 20.05 -0.46
N ARG A 64 17.57 18.76 -0.11
CA ARG A 64 16.62 18.04 0.74
C ARG A 64 16.39 18.78 2.08
N PRO A 65 15.14 18.80 2.59
CA PRO A 65 14.88 19.30 3.92
C PRO A 65 15.69 18.52 4.96
N ARG A 66 16.18 19.19 6.00
CA ARG A 66 16.85 18.53 7.13
C ARG A 66 15.85 17.90 8.11
N ASP A 67 14.65 18.45 8.15
CA ASP A 67 13.62 18.09 9.13
C ASP A 67 12.59 17.14 8.50
N CYS A 68 13.02 15.91 8.26
CA CYS A 68 12.13 14.81 7.88
C CYS A 68 11.69 14.06 9.14
N TYR A 69 10.39 13.78 9.25
CA TYR A 69 9.84 13.03 10.37
C TYR A 69 10.16 11.54 10.22
N PHE A 70 10.54 10.90 11.32
CA PHE A 70 10.87 9.47 11.34
C PHE A 70 9.64 8.56 11.45
N ASP A 71 8.44 9.13 11.59
CA ASP A 71 7.21 8.36 11.58
C ASP A 71 6.95 7.77 10.19
N CYS A 72 6.22 6.66 10.19
CA CYS A 72 5.99 5.88 8.99
C CYS A 72 4.63 6.26 8.41
N ALA A 73 4.65 6.94 7.26
CA ALA A 73 3.43 7.34 6.57
C ALA A 73 3.04 6.26 5.54
N LEU A 74 1.84 5.71 5.70
CA LEU A 74 1.25 4.76 4.76
C LEU A 74 0.63 5.51 3.56
N GLY A 75 0.99 5.10 2.35
CA GLY A 75 0.47 5.72 1.13
C GLY A 75 1.09 5.17 -0.14
N CYS A 76 0.77 5.81 -1.25
CA CYS A 76 1.39 5.54 -2.55
C CYS A 76 2.57 6.49 -2.76
N TRP A 77 3.75 5.92 -2.97
CA TRP A 77 5.01 6.67 -3.04
C TRP A 77 5.73 6.44 -4.35
N CYS A 78 6.34 7.49 -4.90
CA CYS A 78 7.29 7.34 -6.00
C CYS A 78 8.55 6.62 -5.50
N THR A 79 8.88 5.46 -6.06
CA THR A 79 10.04 4.67 -5.63
C THR A 79 11.28 4.90 -6.50
N GLY A 80 12.46 4.61 -5.94
CA GLY A 80 13.72 4.66 -6.65
C GLY A 80 14.21 6.08 -6.98
N LYS A 81 14.58 6.31 -8.25
CA LYS A 81 15.09 7.60 -8.76
C LYS A 81 14.01 8.42 -9.47
N MET A 82 12.74 8.11 -9.23
CA MET A 82 11.62 8.86 -9.75
C MET A 82 11.39 10.13 -8.94
N TYR A 83 10.78 11.10 -9.59
CA TYR A 83 10.42 12.41 -9.07
C TYR A 83 8.94 12.64 -9.29
N ARG A 84 8.24 13.09 -8.27
CA ARG A 84 6.84 13.48 -8.38
C ARG A 84 6.73 14.83 -9.06
N ARG A 85 6.05 14.87 -10.20
CA ARG A 85 5.77 16.11 -10.93
C ARG A 85 4.53 16.79 -10.38
N LYS A 86 4.66 18.06 -9.99
CA LYS A 86 3.58 18.84 -9.36
C LYS A 86 2.35 19.03 -10.25
N ARG A 87 2.53 19.10 -11.57
CA ARG A 87 1.45 19.38 -12.53
C ARG A 87 0.38 18.27 -12.55
N ASP A 88 0.80 17.00 -12.58
CA ASP A 88 -0.08 15.85 -12.77
C ASP A 88 0.04 14.79 -11.66
N ASN A 89 0.88 15.04 -10.65
CA ASN A 89 1.19 14.10 -9.57
C ASN A 89 1.58 12.72 -10.12
N LYS A 90 2.42 12.69 -11.16
CA LYS A 90 2.99 11.45 -11.69
C LYS A 90 4.44 11.30 -11.27
N CYS A 91 4.85 10.06 -11.03
CA CYS A 91 6.24 9.70 -10.86
C CYS A 91 6.92 9.63 -12.22
N VAL A 92 7.90 10.50 -12.44
CA VAL A 92 8.62 10.64 -13.69
C VAL A 92 10.12 10.64 -13.46
N LEU A 93 10.91 10.44 -14.52
CA LEU A 93 12.36 10.58 -14.40
C LEU A 93 12.74 12.07 -14.28
N LYS A 94 13.90 12.36 -13.68
CA LYS A 94 14.36 13.74 -13.44
C LYS A 94 14.34 14.62 -14.69
N HIS A 95 14.66 14.06 -15.86
CA HIS A 95 14.69 14.81 -17.12
C HIS A 95 13.29 15.20 -17.63
N GLU A 96 12.25 14.46 -17.22
CA GLU A 96 10.85 14.73 -17.56
C GLU A 96 10.19 15.74 -16.62
N CYS A 97 10.90 16.18 -15.56
CA CYS A 97 10.44 17.23 -14.66
C CYS A 97 10.38 18.62 -15.32
N LEU A 98 11.10 18.82 -16.43
CA LEU A 98 11.21 20.10 -17.14
C LEU A 98 10.18 20.24 -18.29
N LEU A 99 9.39 19.20 -18.56
CA LEU A 99 8.29 19.16 -19.53
C LEU A 99 6.94 19.48 -18.85
#